data_AF-A0A1A8A459-F1
#
_entry.id   AF-A0A1A8A459-F1
#
_cell.length_a   1.000
_cell.length_b   1.000
_cell.length_c   1.000
_cell.angle_alpha   90.00
_cell.angle_beta   90.00
_cell.angle_gamma   90.00
#
_symmetry.space_group_name_H-M   'P 1'
#
loop_
_entity.id
_entity.type
_entity.pdbx_description
1 polymer ?
#
loop_
_entity_poly.entity_id
_entity_poly.type
_entity_poly.pdbx_seq_one_letter_code
_entity_poly.pdbx_strand_id
1 'polypeptide(L)'
;AFQVYRPPPESDDEDEEDEVTFVSIGDVLQSGAAADADDTVSFPPHQRCASHTMNLISCTDVEKWLLSEAATKTIYRSSTAKCAGLWNKASRSTMATETVDFIIARKPLVPCTTRWNSFYDALERI
;
A
#
# COMPACT_ATOMS: atom_id res chain seq x y z
N ALA A 1 26.10 3.11 -6.42
CA ALA A 1 26.09 4.27 -5.52
C ALA A 1 25.49 5.45 -6.26
N PHE A 2 24.61 6.23 -5.64
CA PHE A 2 24.00 7.39 -6.30
C PHE A 2 24.99 8.55 -6.37
N GLN A 3 25.17 9.14 -7.55
CA GLN A 3 26.04 10.30 -7.72
C GLN A 3 25.34 11.59 -7.29
N VAL A 4 26.10 12.50 -6.70
CA VAL A 4 25.65 13.82 -6.24
C VAL A 4 25.54 14.75 -7.46
N TYR A 5 24.40 15.43 -7.58
CA TYR A 5 24.11 16.35 -8.68
C TYR A 5 25.13 17.49 -8.75
N ARG A 6 25.57 17.81 -9.97
CA ARG A 6 26.42 18.97 -10.26
C ARG A 6 25.66 19.90 -11.23
N PRO A 7 25.51 21.19 -10.91
CA PRO A 7 24.86 22.13 -11.81
C PRO A 7 25.70 22.31 -13.08
N PRO A 8 25.05 22.50 -14.24
CA PRO A 8 25.75 22.73 -15.50
C PRO A 8 26.48 24.08 -15.46
N PRO A 9 27.59 24.23 -16.20
CA PRO A 9 28.24 25.52 -16.36
C PRO A 9 27.29 26.50 -17.07
N GLU A 10 27.29 27.75 -16.63
CA GLU A 10 26.51 28.82 -17.26
C GLU A 10 27.09 29.09 -18.66
N SER A 11 26.33 28.73 -19.70
CA SER A 11 26.61 29.05 -21.10
C SER A 11 25.80 30.28 -21.50
N ASP A 12 26.50 31.31 -21.96
CA ASP A 12 25.95 32.54 -22.52
C ASP A 12 25.91 32.35 -24.05
N ASP A 13 24.89 31.64 -24.54
CA ASP A 13 24.75 31.32 -25.97
C ASP A 13 23.35 31.72 -26.47
N GLU A 14 23.36 32.48 -27.57
CA GLU A 14 22.24 33.08 -28.27
C GLU A 14 21.26 32.02 -28.81
N ASP A 15 19.98 32.36 -28.88
CA ASP A 15 18.84 31.51 -29.26
C ASP A 15 19.06 30.68 -30.56
N GLU A 16 19.68 29.51 -30.46
CA GLU A 16 19.53 28.40 -31.41
C GLU A 16 18.35 27.54 -30.94
N GLU A 17 17.27 27.47 -31.73
CA GLU A 17 16.18 26.53 -31.50
C GLU A 17 16.72 25.09 -31.64
N ASP A 18 17.19 24.52 -30.53
CA ASP A 18 17.59 23.12 -30.44
C ASP A 18 16.43 22.23 -30.90
N GLU A 19 16.57 21.62 -32.07
CA GLU A 19 15.60 20.69 -32.63
C GLU A 19 15.46 19.47 -31.69
N VAL A 20 14.37 19.43 -30.92
CA VAL A 20 14.12 18.37 -29.94
C VAL A 20 13.79 17.06 -30.67
N THR A 21 14.76 16.16 -30.74
CA THR A 21 14.57 14.81 -31.27
C THR A 21 13.93 13.91 -30.21
N PHE A 22 12.70 13.47 -30.47
CA PHE A 22 12.01 12.52 -29.59
C PHE A 22 12.54 11.11 -29.85
N VAL A 23 13.32 10.60 -28.91
CA VAL A 23 13.78 9.22 -28.93
C VAL A 23 12.86 8.35 -28.06
N SER A 24 12.42 7.21 -28.61
CA SER A 24 11.67 6.21 -27.85
C SER A 24 12.54 5.63 -26.74
N ILE A 25 12.05 5.69 -25.50
CA ILE A 25 12.71 5.07 -24.34
C ILE A 25 12.93 3.56 -24.58
N GLY A 26 12.01 2.90 -25.29
CA GLY A 26 12.14 1.48 -25.64
C GLY A 26 13.37 1.21 -26.50
N ASP A 27 13.64 2.08 -27.48
CA ASP A 27 14.76 1.89 -28.43
C ASP A 27 16.12 2.14 -27.77
N VAL A 28 16.19 3.08 -26.81
CA VAL A 28 17.41 3.34 -26.01
C VAL A 28 17.71 2.14 -25.10
N LEU A 29 16.70 1.60 -24.44
CA LEU A 29 16.85 0.43 -23.56
C LEU A 29 17.24 -0.84 -24.34
N GLN A 30 16.80 -0.95 -25.59
CA GLN A 30 17.06 -2.12 -26.44
C GLN A 30 18.39 -2.04 -27.20
N SER A 31 18.86 -0.83 -27.54
CA SER A 31 20.16 -0.60 -28.17
C SER A 31 21.34 -0.72 -27.19
N GLY A 32 21.15 -0.35 -25.92
CA GLY A 32 22.17 -0.54 -24.86
C GLY A 32 22.46 -2.01 -24.51
N ALA A 33 21.57 -2.94 -24.88
CA ALA A 33 21.75 -4.38 -24.66
C ALA A 33 22.74 -5.04 -25.65
N ALA A 34 23.21 -4.30 -26.66
CA ALA A 34 24.16 -4.79 -27.68
C ALA A 34 25.61 -4.32 -27.46
N ALA A 35 25.85 -3.43 -26.48
CA ALA A 35 27.19 -3.12 -25.99
C ALA A 35 27.60 -4.16 -24.93
N ASP A 36 28.90 -4.42 -24.83
CA ASP A 36 29.55 -5.51 -24.09
C ASP A 36 28.82 -6.05 -22.85
N ALA A 37 28.84 -7.37 -22.66
CA ALA A 37 28.18 -8.07 -21.56
C ALA A 37 28.54 -7.55 -20.14
N ASP A 38 29.61 -6.77 -20.02
CA ASP A 38 30.06 -6.12 -18.77
C ASP A 38 29.29 -4.82 -18.43
N ASP A 39 28.58 -4.22 -19.40
CA ASP A 39 27.76 -2.99 -19.24
C ASP A 39 26.25 -3.26 -19.17
N THR A 40 25.84 -4.53 -19.11
CA THR A 40 24.41 -4.87 -18.93
C THR A 40 23.94 -4.56 -17.51
N VAL A 41 23.29 -3.41 -17.35
CA VAL A 41 22.65 -3.01 -16.10
C VAL A 41 21.47 -3.94 -15.82
N SER A 42 21.70 -4.98 -15.01
CA SER A 42 20.63 -5.86 -14.51
C SER A 42 20.01 -5.28 -13.24
N PHE A 43 18.69 -5.20 -13.19
CA PHE A 43 18.00 -4.86 -11.95
C PHE A 43 18.06 -6.03 -10.98
N PRO A 44 18.21 -5.78 -9.67
CA PRO A 44 18.03 -6.81 -8.67
C PRO A 44 16.66 -7.49 -8.83
N PRO A 45 16.57 -8.81 -8.58
CA PRO A 45 15.31 -9.52 -8.68
C PRO A 45 14.28 -8.88 -7.74
N HIS A 46 13.09 -8.59 -8.27
CA HIS A 46 12.02 -7.94 -7.53
C HIS A 46 11.67 -8.74 -6.27
N GLN A 47 11.93 -8.14 -5.10
CA GLN A 47 11.56 -8.71 -3.81
C GLN A 47 10.14 -8.29 -3.44
N ARG A 48 9.29 -9.25 -3.08
CA ARG A 48 7.96 -8.91 -2.57
C ARG A 48 8.09 -8.28 -1.19
N CYS A 49 7.35 -7.19 -0.96
CA CYS A 49 7.25 -6.56 0.34
C CYS A 49 6.67 -7.55 1.36
N ALA A 50 7.41 -7.83 2.44
CA ALA A 50 6.97 -8.75 3.49
C ALA A 50 5.62 -8.32 4.09
N SER A 51 5.42 -7.03 4.34
CA SER A 51 4.15 -6.50 4.86
C SER A 51 2.99 -6.68 3.88
N HIS A 52 3.25 -6.59 2.57
CA HIS A 52 2.23 -6.86 1.56
C HIS A 52 1.85 -8.34 1.52
N THR A 53 2.83 -9.23 1.61
CA THR A 53 2.58 -10.68 1.74
C THR A 53 1.76 -10.99 2.99
N MET A 54 2.10 -10.40 4.15
CA MET A 54 1.33 -10.57 5.37
C MET A 54 -0.11 -10.09 5.22
N ASN A 55 -0.33 -8.95 4.55
CA ASN A 55 -1.68 -8.45 4.25
C ASN A 55 -2.49 -9.42 3.38
N LEU A 56 -1.86 -10.02 2.36
CA LEU A 56 -2.54 -11.02 1.52
C LEU A 56 -2.97 -12.23 2.35
N ILE A 57 -2.08 -12.74 3.20
CA ILE A 57 -2.41 -13.87 4.09
C ILE A 57 -3.56 -13.48 5.03
N SER A 58 -3.41 -12.38 5.77
CA SER A 58 -4.32 -12.00 6.86
C SER A 58 -5.69 -11.53 6.38
N CYS A 59 -5.75 -10.86 5.24
CA CYS A 59 -6.97 -10.23 4.73
C CYS A 59 -7.61 -11.01 3.57
N THR A 60 -6.85 -11.85 2.85
CA THR A 60 -7.38 -12.61 1.70
C THR A 60 -7.52 -14.08 2.02
N ASP A 61 -6.44 -14.74 2.46
CA ASP A 61 -6.44 -16.20 2.62
C ASP A 61 -7.24 -16.63 3.84
N VAL A 62 -7.03 -15.95 4.97
CA VAL A 62 -7.82 -16.19 6.20
C VAL A 62 -9.30 -15.88 5.96
N GLU A 63 -9.63 -14.79 5.26
CA GLU A 63 -11.02 -14.47 4.95
C GLU A 63 -11.65 -15.54 4.05
N LYS A 64 -10.97 -15.99 3.00
CA LYS A 64 -11.46 -17.09 2.15
C LYS A 64 -11.72 -18.36 2.96
N TRP A 65 -10.82 -18.70 3.89
CA TRP A 65 -10.98 -19.86 4.77
C TRP A 65 -12.20 -19.69 5.71
N LEU A 66 -12.37 -18.52 6.33
CA LEU A 66 -13.53 -18.24 7.19
C LEU A 66 -14.86 -18.29 6.41
N LEU A 67 -14.83 -17.97 5.12
CA LEU A 67 -15.99 -17.93 4.25
C LEU A 67 -16.26 -19.26 3.52
N SER A 68 -15.40 -20.28 3.65
CA SER A 68 -15.55 -21.54 2.91
C SER A 68 -16.65 -22.44 3.50
N GLU A 69 -16.78 -22.46 4.83
CA GLU A 69 -17.78 -23.26 5.55
C GLU A 69 -19.01 -22.40 5.90
N ALA A 70 -20.22 -22.93 5.68
CA ALA A 70 -21.46 -22.14 5.80
C ALA A 70 -21.74 -21.69 7.25
N ALA A 71 -21.46 -22.57 8.23
CA ALA A 71 -21.61 -22.25 9.64
C ALA A 71 -20.66 -21.13 10.08
N THR A 72 -19.36 -21.28 9.80
CA THR A 72 -18.31 -20.30 10.12
C THR A 72 -18.58 -18.96 9.44
N LYS A 73 -18.93 -18.98 8.15
CA LYS A 73 -19.27 -17.80 7.37
C LYS A 73 -20.40 -16.99 8.00
N THR A 74 -21.44 -17.66 8.46
CA THR A 74 -22.61 -17.01 9.07
C THR A 74 -22.24 -16.32 10.38
N ILE A 75 -21.51 -17.03 11.25
CA ILE A 75 -21.03 -16.48 12.52
C ILE A 75 -20.08 -15.31 12.29
N TYR A 76 -19.13 -15.47 11.37
CA TYR A 76 -18.15 -14.44 11.02
C TYR A 76 -18.84 -13.18 10.50
N ARG A 77 -19.72 -13.30 9.49
CA ARG A 77 -20.44 -12.14 8.93
C ARG A 77 -21.30 -11.43 9.97
N SER A 78 -22.02 -12.18 10.80
CA SER A 78 -22.86 -11.62 11.86
C SER A 78 -22.04 -10.84 12.89
N SER A 79 -20.91 -11.42 13.33
CA SER A 79 -20.02 -10.80 14.32
C SER A 79 -19.34 -9.55 13.76
N THR A 80 -18.76 -9.66 12.57
CA THR A 80 -18.07 -8.55 11.90
C THR A 80 -19.04 -7.43 11.52
N ALA A 81 -20.29 -7.73 11.16
CA ALA A 81 -21.30 -6.69 10.90
C ALA A 81 -21.64 -5.86 12.15
N LYS A 82 -21.73 -6.49 13.33
CA LYS A 82 -21.94 -5.78 14.60
C LYS A 82 -20.73 -4.89 14.94
N CYS A 83 -19.52 -5.41 14.77
CA CYS A 83 -18.28 -4.65 14.97
C CYS A 83 -18.21 -3.46 14.01
N ALA A 84 -18.53 -3.67 12.73
CA ALA A 84 -18.60 -2.61 11.73
C ALA A 84 -19.64 -1.55 12.08
N GLY A 85 -20.82 -1.94 12.57
CA GLY A 85 -21.83 -1.00 13.07
C GLY A 85 -21.30 -0.12 14.21
N LEU A 86 -20.54 -0.71 15.13
CA LEU A 86 -19.92 0.01 16.24
C LEU A 86 -18.83 0.97 15.76
N TRP A 87 -17.88 0.48 14.96
CA TRP A 87 -16.80 1.30 14.39
C TRP A 87 -17.35 2.44 13.54
N ASN A 88 -18.37 2.19 12.73
CA ASN A 88 -19.05 3.20 11.92
C ASN A 88 -19.77 4.26 12.76
N LYS A 89 -20.18 3.94 13.99
CA LYS A 89 -20.77 4.91 14.89
C LYS A 89 -19.68 5.74 15.58
N ALA A 90 -18.63 5.08 16.06
CA ALA A 90 -17.49 5.74 16.67
C ALA A 90 -16.79 6.69 15.69
N SER A 91 -16.59 6.29 14.44
CA SER A 91 -15.87 7.09 13.43
C SER A 91 -16.58 8.36 12.96
N ARG A 92 -17.86 8.57 13.30
CA ARG A 92 -18.64 9.72 12.83
C ARG A 92 -18.19 11.06 13.40
N SER A 93 -17.79 11.09 14.67
CA SER A 93 -17.33 12.29 15.36
C SER A 93 -16.70 11.94 16.71
N THR A 94 -15.97 12.89 17.29
CA THR A 94 -15.40 12.77 18.64
C THR A 94 -16.49 12.50 19.67
N MET A 95 -17.59 13.26 19.63
CA MET A 95 -18.74 13.07 20.53
C MET A 95 -19.37 11.68 20.40
N ALA A 96 -19.44 11.14 19.18
CA ALA A 96 -19.97 9.80 18.96
C ALA A 96 -19.02 8.73 19.53
N THR A 97 -17.70 8.90 19.37
CA THR A 97 -16.70 8.02 20.02
C THR A 97 -16.82 8.08 21.54
N GLU A 98 -16.92 9.26 22.14
CA GLU A 98 -17.05 9.42 23.60
C GLU A 98 -18.35 8.81 24.12
N THR A 99 -19.45 8.94 23.39
CA THR A 99 -20.72 8.29 23.74
C THR A 99 -20.58 6.76 23.72
N VAL A 100 -19.89 6.22 22.72
CA VAL A 100 -19.63 4.78 22.63
C VAL A 100 -18.72 4.31 23.77
N ASP A 101 -17.66 5.06 24.06
CA ASP A 101 -16.74 4.79 25.18
C ASP A 101 -17.47 4.81 26.53
N PHE A 102 -18.36 5.79 26.74
CA PHE A 102 -19.20 5.85 27.94
C PHE A 102 -20.11 4.63 28.11
N ILE A 103 -20.71 4.14 27.01
CA ILE A 103 -21.64 2.99 27.07
C ILE A 103 -20.90 1.67 27.24
N ILE A 104 -19.78 1.49 26.53
CA ILE A 104 -19.03 0.22 26.48
C ILE A 104 -17.93 0.17 27.55
N ALA A 105 -17.65 1.31 28.20
CA ALA A 105 -16.51 1.51 29.11
C ALA A 105 -15.15 1.19 28.45
N ARG A 106 -15.07 1.32 27.13
CA ARG A 106 -13.87 1.05 26.34
C ARG A 106 -13.89 1.84 25.04
N LYS A 107 -12.78 2.54 24.76
CA LYS A 107 -12.61 3.30 23.53
C LYS A 107 -12.33 2.38 22.33
N PRO A 108 -13.24 2.27 21.35
CA PRO A 108 -13.03 1.41 20.20
C PRO A 108 -11.94 1.96 19.28
N LEU A 109 -11.13 1.07 18.72
CA LEU A 109 -10.16 1.41 17.67
C LEU A 109 -10.83 1.14 16.32
N VAL A 110 -10.89 2.14 15.45
CA VAL A 110 -11.49 1.99 14.12
C VAL A 110 -10.44 1.37 13.19
N PRO A 111 -10.74 0.25 12.52
CA PRO A 111 -9.77 -0.41 11.66
C PRO A 111 -9.46 0.42 10.41
N CYS A 112 -8.19 0.42 10.01
CA CYS A 112 -7.67 1.07 8.82
C CYS A 112 -7.38 0.03 7.73
N THR A 113 -7.92 0.22 6.53
CA THR A 113 -7.81 -0.73 5.42
C THR A 113 -6.42 -0.82 4.80
N THR A 114 -5.56 0.19 5.02
CA THR A 114 -4.21 0.24 4.45
C THR A 114 -3.15 -0.44 5.33
N ARG A 115 -3.52 -0.89 6.54
CA ARG A 115 -2.60 -1.50 7.50
C ARG A 115 -3.05 -2.89 7.90
N TRP A 116 -2.25 -3.90 7.55
CA TRP A 116 -2.61 -5.32 7.59
C TRP A 116 -3.06 -5.86 8.96
N ASN A 117 -2.49 -5.36 10.06
CA ASN A 117 -2.87 -5.78 11.42
C ASN A 117 -4.01 -4.97 12.03
N SER A 118 -4.41 -3.86 11.39
CA SER A 118 -5.35 -2.92 12.00
C SER A 118 -6.73 -3.51 12.26
N PHE A 119 -7.17 -4.46 11.44
CA PHE A 119 -8.44 -5.16 11.65
C PHE A 119 -8.41 -6.03 12.92
N TYR A 120 -7.32 -6.76 13.12
CA TYR A 120 -7.14 -7.61 14.29
C TYR A 120 -6.97 -6.79 15.57
N ASP A 121 -6.15 -5.73 15.52
CA ASP A 121 -5.95 -4.80 16.65
C ASP A 121 -7.26 -4.12 17.08
N ALA A 122 -8.16 -3.86 16.11
CA ALA A 122 -9.48 -3.30 16.36
C ALA A 122 -10.44 -4.32 16.99
N LEU A 123 -10.38 -5.58 16.56
CA LEU A 123 -11.17 -6.67 17.15
C LEU A 123 -10.74 -7.01 18.57
N GLU A 124 -9.44 -7.02 18.87
CA GLU A 124 -8.91 -7.26 20.22
C GLU A 124 -9.40 -6.22 21.24
N ARG A 125 -9.69 -5.00 20.75
CA ARG A 125 -10.19 -3.89 21.55
C ARG A 125 -11.71 -3.84 21.71
N ILE A 126 -12.46 -4.77 21.10
CA ILE A 126 -13.88 -4.94 21.40
C ILE A 126 -13.96 -5.82 22.65
#